data_AF-A0A953QZX1-F1
#
_entry.id   AF-A0A953QZX1-F1
#
_cell.length_a   1.000
_cell.length_b   1.000
_cell.length_c   1.000
_cell.angle_alpha   90.00
_cell.angle_beta   90.00
_cell.angle_gamma   90.00
#
_symmetry.space_group_name_H-M   'P 1'
#
loop_
_entity.id
_entity.type
_entity.pdbx_description
1 polymer ?
#
loop_
_entity_poly.entity_id
_entity_poly.type
_entity_poly.pdbx_seq_one_letter_code
_entity_poly.pdbx_strand_id
1 'polypeptide(L)'
;MWPRDLLEILSCRRVRSGVRQLLREEVAVATSASGTFEVKLIPLGTAEQSEGVTLGRMSADKRYQGDLEATGKGEMLSATTSVKGSAGYVAIERVAGNLGGRSGSFVLQHTGIMTRGEPQLTITVVPDSGSGQLASLAGQMTIHIVDGKHFYDFEYTLGGR
;
A
#
# COMPACT_ATOMS: atom_id res chain seq x y z
N MET A 1 -16.98 14.00 -16.22
CA MET A 1 -17.91 15.13 -15.97
C MET A 1 -18.53 14.91 -14.60
N TRP A 2 -18.03 15.63 -13.60
CA TRP A 2 -18.52 15.61 -12.21
C TRP A 2 -19.69 16.61 -12.07
N PRO A 3 -20.63 16.43 -11.13
CA PRO A 3 -21.44 17.53 -10.62
C PRO A 3 -20.94 18.03 -9.25
N ARG A 4 -20.87 19.35 -9.14
CA ARG A 4 -20.72 20.13 -7.91
C ARG A 4 -22.11 20.44 -7.34
N ASP A 5 -22.10 20.92 -6.10
CA ASP A 5 -23.11 21.77 -5.43
C ASP A 5 -24.03 21.10 -4.40
N LEU A 6 -23.85 21.49 -3.13
CA LEU A 6 -24.92 22.01 -2.25
C LEU A 6 -24.30 22.66 -1.00
N LEU A 7 -24.47 23.98 -0.88
CA LEU A 7 -24.15 24.80 0.28
C LEU A 7 -25.45 25.20 1.01
N GLU A 8 -25.46 24.99 2.33
CA GLU A 8 -26.13 25.69 3.45
C GLU A 8 -27.61 26.17 3.44
N ILE A 9 -28.33 25.93 4.56
CA ILE A 9 -28.69 26.90 5.64
C ILE A 9 -29.82 26.29 6.52
N LEU A 10 -29.71 26.32 7.86
CA LEU A 10 -30.71 26.87 8.81
C LEU A 10 -30.24 26.86 10.29
N SER A 11 -30.02 28.09 10.77
CA SER A 11 -29.88 28.73 12.09
C SER A 11 -30.43 28.11 13.42
N CYS A 12 -29.55 28.16 14.45
CA CYS A 12 -29.68 28.69 15.83
C CYS A 12 -30.60 28.05 16.91
N ARG A 13 -29.98 27.57 18.01
CA ARG A 13 -30.26 28.02 19.41
C ARG A 13 -29.13 27.64 20.38
N ARG A 14 -28.89 28.53 21.34
CA ARG A 14 -27.82 28.57 22.35
C ARG A 14 -28.25 27.87 23.65
N VAL A 15 -27.37 27.07 24.27
CA VAL A 15 -27.42 26.73 25.71
C VAL A 15 -26.02 26.85 26.31
N ARG A 16 -25.96 27.27 27.58
CA ARG A 16 -24.84 27.84 28.33
C ARG A 16 -23.85 26.80 28.90
N SER A 17 -22.62 27.29 29.09
CA SER A 17 -21.58 26.97 30.09
C SER A 17 -21.43 25.55 30.64
N GLY A 18 -20.22 25.01 30.49
CA GLY A 18 -19.69 23.97 31.36
C GLY A 18 -18.44 23.36 30.76
N VAL A 19 -17.28 23.65 31.35
CA VAL A 19 -15.98 23.05 31.01
C VAL A 19 -16.12 21.53 30.96
N ARG A 20 -16.03 20.93 29.77
CA ARG A 20 -15.75 19.51 29.56
C ARG A 20 -14.82 19.38 28.36
N GLN A 21 -13.55 19.24 28.71
CA GLN A 21 -12.54 18.42 28.03
C GLN A 21 -12.82 18.17 26.55
N LEU A 22 -12.25 19.03 25.70
CA LEU A 22 -12.05 18.74 24.29
C LEU A 22 -11.26 17.43 24.21
N LEU A 23 -11.93 16.34 23.88
CA LEU A 23 -11.29 15.21 23.24
C LEU A 23 -10.68 15.76 21.95
N ARG A 24 -9.38 16.07 21.99
CA ARG A 24 -8.59 16.04 20.78
C ARG A 24 -8.56 14.57 20.38
N GLU A 25 -9.50 14.16 19.52
CA GLU A 25 -9.15 13.13 18.55
C GLU A 25 -7.97 13.73 17.80
N GLU A 26 -6.78 13.24 18.13
CA GLU A 26 -5.59 13.47 17.34
C GLU A 26 -5.88 12.80 16.01
N VAL A 27 -6.52 13.54 15.09
CA VAL A 27 -6.63 13.14 13.70
C VAL A 27 -5.19 13.03 13.24
N ALA A 28 -4.65 11.81 13.27
CA ALA A 28 -3.33 11.51 12.76
C ALA A 28 -3.33 12.05 11.33
N VAL A 29 -2.56 13.11 11.10
CA VAL A 29 -2.49 13.73 9.78
C VAL A 29 -1.82 12.70 8.88
N ALA A 30 -2.62 12.07 8.01
CA ALA A 30 -2.12 11.15 7.01
C ALA A 30 -1.03 11.87 6.19
N THR A 31 0.16 11.30 6.20
CA THR A 31 1.31 11.79 5.44
C THR A 31 1.34 11.02 4.12
N SER A 32 1.66 11.71 3.03
CA SER A 32 1.84 11.10 1.72
C SER A 32 3.33 11.08 1.34
N ALA A 33 3.78 9.98 0.77
CA ALA A 33 5.08 9.84 0.12
C ALA A 33 4.85 9.31 -1.31
N SER A 34 5.67 9.76 -2.25
CA SER A 34 5.58 9.34 -3.65
C SER A 34 6.96 9.11 -4.26
N GLY A 35 6.98 8.32 -5.31
CA GLY A 35 8.22 8.09 -6.04
C GLY A 35 8.13 6.94 -7.03
N THR A 36 9.29 6.37 -7.35
CA THR A 36 9.42 5.31 -8.34
C THR A 36 10.04 4.07 -7.73
N PHE A 37 9.78 2.92 -8.33
CA PHE A 37 10.50 1.71 -7.96
C PHE A 37 10.85 0.84 -9.17
N GLU A 38 11.89 0.04 -8.99
CA GLU A 38 12.22 -1.06 -9.88
C GLU A 38 11.90 -2.37 -9.18
N VAL A 39 11.48 -3.38 -9.94
CA VAL A 39 11.24 -4.72 -9.43
C VAL A 39 11.92 -5.76 -10.32
N LYS A 40 12.62 -6.69 -9.68
CA LYS A 40 13.16 -7.89 -10.31
C LYS A 40 12.46 -9.10 -9.71
N LEU A 41 11.75 -9.85 -10.56
CA LEU A 41 11.12 -11.11 -10.19
C LEU A 41 11.98 -12.29 -10.67
N ILE A 42 12.22 -13.25 -9.79
CA ILE A 42 13.00 -14.45 -10.10
C ILE A 42 12.15 -15.68 -9.72
N PRO A 43 11.83 -16.57 -10.68
CA PRO A 43 11.10 -17.80 -10.38
C PRO A 43 11.82 -18.65 -9.33
N LEU A 44 11.08 -19.14 -8.35
CA LEU A 44 11.57 -20.02 -7.29
C LEU A 44 10.99 -21.42 -7.45
N GLY A 45 11.59 -22.17 -8.36
CA GLY A 45 11.16 -23.52 -8.73
C GLY A 45 10.31 -23.54 -9.99
N THR A 46 9.78 -24.72 -10.31
CA THR A 46 8.94 -24.94 -11.48
C THR A 46 7.50 -24.59 -11.15
N ALA A 47 6.84 -23.85 -12.04
CA ALA A 47 5.41 -23.57 -11.90
C ALA A 47 4.59 -24.85 -12.05
N GLU A 48 3.61 -25.04 -11.18
CA GLU A 48 2.64 -26.14 -11.29
C GLU A 48 1.57 -25.76 -12.31
N GLN A 49 1.25 -26.68 -13.20
CA GLN A 49 0.24 -26.48 -14.24
C GLN A 49 -0.78 -27.61 -14.18
N SER A 50 -2.03 -27.26 -13.90
CA SER A 50 -3.15 -28.21 -13.85
C SER A 50 -4.44 -27.51 -14.24
N GLU A 51 -5.31 -28.21 -14.99
CA GLU A 51 -6.65 -27.74 -15.35
C GLU A 51 -6.71 -26.31 -15.97
N GLY A 52 -5.67 -25.92 -16.72
CA GLY A 52 -5.59 -24.60 -17.33
C GLY A 52 -5.24 -23.46 -16.35
N VAL A 53 -4.77 -23.78 -15.15
CA VAL A 53 -4.23 -22.84 -14.17
C VAL A 53 -2.73 -23.10 -13.99
N THR A 54 -1.96 -22.02 -13.93
CA THR A 54 -0.53 -22.03 -13.61
C THR A 54 -0.29 -21.40 -12.25
N LEU A 55 0.22 -22.17 -11.29
CA LEU A 55 0.65 -21.69 -9.98
C LEU A 55 2.16 -21.44 -10.00
N GLY A 56 2.56 -20.23 -9.61
CA GLY A 56 3.95 -19.78 -9.62
C GLY A 56 4.39 -19.25 -8.27
N ARG A 57 5.70 -19.35 -8.00
CA ARG A 57 6.37 -18.71 -6.87
C ARG A 57 7.58 -17.94 -7.37
N MET A 58 7.77 -16.73 -6.86
CA MET A 58 8.86 -15.84 -7.28
C MET A 58 9.46 -15.13 -6.07
N SER A 59 10.78 -14.92 -6.05
CA SER A 59 11.37 -13.88 -5.22
C SER A 59 11.19 -12.53 -5.90
N ALA A 60 11.03 -11.49 -5.11
CA ALA A 60 10.92 -10.11 -5.56
C ALA A 60 12.00 -9.27 -4.86
N ASP A 61 12.90 -8.70 -5.66
CA ASP A 61 13.84 -7.68 -5.22
C ASP A 61 13.38 -6.33 -5.78
N LYS A 62 13.22 -5.34 -4.90
CA LYS A 62 12.79 -3.98 -5.28
C LYS A 62 13.79 -2.92 -4.84
N ARG A 63 13.82 -1.83 -5.60
CA ARG A 63 14.53 -0.59 -5.25
C ARG A 63 13.56 0.57 -5.37
N TYR A 64 13.31 1.26 -4.26
CA TYR A 64 12.47 2.44 -4.18
C TYR A 64 13.33 3.70 -4.18
N GLN A 65 12.86 4.73 -4.86
CA GLN A 65 13.48 6.06 -4.97
C GLN A 65 12.41 7.14 -4.79
N GLY A 66 12.80 8.33 -4.32
CA GLY A 66 11.91 9.45 -4.01
C GLY A 66 11.76 9.65 -2.51
N ASP A 67 10.52 9.83 -2.04
CA ASP A 67 10.26 10.03 -0.60
C ASP A 67 10.56 8.77 0.24
N LEU A 68 10.53 7.59 -0.40
CA LEU A 68 11.02 6.31 0.11
C LEU A 68 12.29 5.91 -0.65
N GLU A 69 13.43 6.04 0.00
CA GLU A 69 14.74 5.55 -0.45
C GLU A 69 15.04 4.22 0.24
N ALA A 70 14.71 3.09 -0.41
CA ALA A 70 14.71 1.79 0.24
C ALA A 70 14.96 0.61 -0.71
N THR A 71 15.26 -0.55 -0.11
CA THR A 71 15.24 -1.84 -0.80
C THR A 71 14.10 -2.69 -0.26
N GLY A 72 13.42 -3.41 -1.15
CA GLY A 72 12.40 -4.40 -0.83
C GLY A 72 12.89 -5.81 -1.14
N LYS A 73 12.66 -6.76 -0.24
CA LYS A 73 12.91 -8.19 -0.48
C LYS A 73 11.71 -9.01 0.00
N GLY A 74 11.21 -9.87 -0.86
CA GLY A 74 10.02 -10.68 -0.54
C GLY A 74 9.82 -11.86 -1.47
N GLU A 75 8.70 -12.53 -1.27
CA GLU A 75 8.22 -13.58 -2.16
C GLU A 75 6.79 -13.29 -2.60
N MET A 76 6.46 -13.79 -3.79
CA MET A 76 5.15 -13.73 -4.41
C MET A 76 4.69 -15.14 -4.78
N LEU A 77 3.43 -15.43 -4.49
CA LEU A 77 2.69 -16.56 -5.07
C LEU A 77 1.68 -16.03 -6.06
N SER A 78 1.54 -16.69 -7.21
CA SER A 78 0.63 -16.28 -8.28
C SER A 78 -0.18 -17.45 -8.81
N ALA A 79 -1.41 -17.20 -9.22
CA ALA A 79 -2.25 -18.10 -10.00
C ALA A 79 -2.65 -17.38 -11.29
N THR A 80 -2.25 -17.92 -12.45
CA THR A 80 -2.71 -17.42 -13.76
C THR A 80 -3.67 -18.42 -14.37
N THR A 81 -4.83 -17.95 -14.84
CA THR A 81 -5.84 -18.82 -15.45
C THR A 81 -5.73 -18.83 -16.98
N SER A 82 -6.42 -19.77 -17.61
CA SER A 82 -6.56 -19.82 -19.07
C SER A 82 -7.39 -18.67 -19.64
N VAL A 83 -8.17 -17.97 -18.81
CA VAL A 83 -8.93 -16.80 -19.21
C VAL A 83 -8.00 -15.59 -19.24
N LYS A 84 -7.80 -15.02 -20.42
CA LYS A 84 -6.95 -13.83 -20.61
C LYS A 84 -7.38 -12.71 -19.65
N GLY A 85 -6.40 -12.15 -18.94
CA GLY A 85 -6.64 -11.08 -17.98
C GLY A 85 -7.25 -11.55 -16.66
N SER A 86 -7.31 -12.85 -16.38
CA SER A 86 -7.73 -13.38 -15.07
C SER A 86 -6.59 -14.06 -14.34
N ALA A 87 -6.24 -13.52 -13.17
CA ALA A 87 -5.15 -14.00 -12.34
C ALA A 87 -5.34 -13.55 -10.88
N GLY A 88 -4.61 -14.17 -9.97
CA GLY A 88 -4.48 -13.73 -8.58
C GLY A 88 -3.03 -13.79 -8.13
N TYR A 89 -2.66 -12.95 -7.17
CA TYR A 89 -1.38 -13.05 -6.51
C TYR A 89 -1.44 -12.56 -5.06
N VAL A 90 -0.52 -13.06 -4.26
CA VAL A 90 -0.20 -12.53 -2.93
C VAL A 90 1.30 -12.37 -2.81
N ALA A 91 1.74 -11.36 -2.05
CA ALA A 91 3.15 -11.17 -1.77
C ALA A 91 3.35 -10.59 -0.38
N ILE A 92 4.48 -10.93 0.24
CA ILE A 92 4.96 -10.29 1.47
C ILE A 92 6.39 -9.85 1.21
N GLU A 93 6.67 -8.57 1.45
CA GLU A 93 8.00 -8.00 1.30
C GLU A 93 8.42 -7.23 2.55
N ARG A 94 9.68 -7.39 2.93
CA ARG A 94 10.35 -6.52 3.90
C ARG A 94 11.01 -5.37 3.15
N VAL A 95 10.62 -4.15 3.50
CA VAL A 95 11.20 -2.91 3.00
C VAL A 95 12.14 -2.36 4.06
N ALA A 96 13.36 -1.99 3.68
CA ALA A 96 14.35 -1.41 4.59
C ALA A 96 15.04 -0.20 3.92
N GLY A 97 15.05 0.93 4.62
CA GLY A 97 15.56 2.19 4.09
C GLY A 97 15.10 3.41 4.88
N ASN A 98 14.90 4.51 4.16
CA ASN A 98 14.49 5.80 4.70
C ASN A 98 13.17 6.26 4.07
N LEU A 99 12.19 6.62 4.90
CA LEU A 99 10.90 7.18 4.48
C LEU A 99 10.75 8.59 5.07
N GLY A 100 10.70 9.61 4.21
CA GLY A 100 10.53 11.00 4.66
C GLY A 100 11.57 11.44 5.69
N GLY A 101 12.83 11.04 5.50
CA GLY A 101 13.93 11.31 6.43
C GLY A 101 14.06 10.33 7.60
N ARG A 102 13.15 9.36 7.76
CA ARG A 102 13.12 8.43 8.90
C ARG A 102 13.63 7.05 8.52
N SER A 103 14.67 6.60 9.21
CA SER A 103 15.32 5.32 8.94
C SER A 103 14.67 4.17 9.69
N GLY A 104 14.44 3.06 9.01
CA GLY A 104 13.83 1.88 9.59
C GLY A 104 13.57 0.77 8.58
N SER A 105 12.70 -0.14 8.97
CA SER A 105 12.16 -1.17 8.08
C SER A 105 10.71 -1.43 8.43
N PHE A 106 9.97 -2.03 7.51
CA PHE A 106 8.59 -2.45 7.68
C PHE A 106 8.28 -3.58 6.70
N VAL A 107 7.10 -4.18 6.82
CA VAL A 107 6.63 -5.23 5.90
C VAL A 107 5.38 -4.76 5.18
N LEU A 108 5.32 -4.96 3.87
CA LEU A 108 4.12 -4.77 3.06
C LEU A 108 3.53 -6.13 2.71
N GLN A 109 2.21 -6.26 2.82
CA GLN A 109 1.43 -7.37 2.29
C GLN A 109 0.65 -6.91 1.07
N HIS A 110 0.67 -7.71 0.02
CA HIS A 110 -0.05 -7.49 -1.24
C HIS A 110 -1.12 -8.56 -1.40
N THR A 111 -2.32 -8.13 -1.83
CA THR A 111 -3.37 -9.01 -2.33
C THR A 111 -3.89 -8.44 -3.63
N GLY A 112 -3.64 -9.15 -4.74
CA GLY A 112 -4.06 -8.74 -6.07
C GLY A 112 -4.97 -9.76 -6.73
N ILE A 113 -6.07 -9.28 -7.32
CA ILE A 113 -6.96 -10.05 -8.18
C ILE A 113 -7.16 -9.30 -9.48
N MET A 114 -7.10 -10.01 -10.59
CA MET A 114 -7.46 -9.48 -11.90
C MET A 114 -8.66 -10.28 -12.43
N THR A 115 -9.74 -9.58 -12.78
CA THR A 115 -10.94 -10.20 -13.35
C THR A 115 -11.08 -9.71 -14.78
N ARG A 116 -10.68 -10.55 -15.75
CA ARG A 116 -10.79 -10.24 -17.20
C ARG A 116 -10.21 -8.86 -17.58
N GLY A 117 -9.09 -8.49 -16.97
CA GLY A 117 -8.41 -7.22 -17.20
C GLY A 117 -8.79 -6.09 -16.24
N GLU A 118 -9.73 -6.30 -15.32
CA GLU A 118 -10.04 -5.36 -14.24
C GLU A 118 -9.18 -5.67 -13.01
N PRO A 119 -8.21 -4.83 -12.64
CA PRO A 119 -7.34 -5.07 -11.49
C PRO A 119 -7.98 -4.58 -10.19
N GLN A 120 -7.78 -5.35 -9.12
CA GLN A 120 -8.01 -4.95 -7.74
C GLN A 120 -6.75 -5.30 -6.95
N LEU A 121 -6.18 -4.31 -6.26
CA LEU A 121 -4.94 -4.48 -5.53
C LEU A 121 -4.98 -3.72 -4.22
N THR A 122 -4.69 -4.43 -3.14
CA THR A 122 -4.48 -3.88 -1.80
C THR A 122 -3.04 -4.13 -1.39
N ILE A 123 -2.31 -3.06 -1.05
CA ILE A 123 -0.96 -3.15 -0.48
C ILE A 123 -0.93 -2.42 0.86
N THR A 124 -0.77 -3.14 1.96
CA THR A 124 -0.89 -2.58 3.31
C THR A 124 0.36 -2.87 4.13
N VAL A 125 0.75 -1.92 5.00
CA VAL A 125 1.75 -2.18 6.03
C VAL A 125 1.22 -3.24 7.00
N VAL A 126 1.98 -4.32 7.18
CA VAL A 126 1.66 -5.33 8.20
C VAL A 126 1.77 -4.66 9.57
N PRO A 127 0.74 -4.73 10.44
CA PRO A 127 0.76 -4.12 11.76
C PRO A 127 2.00 -4.54 12.57
N ASP A 128 2.57 -3.59 13.32
CA ASP A 128 3.73 -3.79 14.18
C ASP A 128 5.00 -4.32 13.49
N SER A 129 5.05 -4.33 12.16
CA SER A 129 6.22 -4.76 11.40
C SER A 129 7.32 -3.71 11.31
N GLY A 130 6.99 -2.47 11.66
CA GLY A 130 7.87 -1.32 11.67
C GLY A 130 9.06 -1.49 12.62
N SER A 131 10.20 -0.90 12.27
CA SER A 131 11.40 -0.86 13.12
C SER A 131 12.08 0.50 13.10
N GLY A 132 12.93 0.76 14.08
CA GLY A 132 13.67 2.02 14.17
C GLY A 132 12.73 3.22 14.28
N GLN A 133 12.93 4.24 13.45
CA GLN A 133 12.07 5.43 13.43
C GLN A 133 10.72 5.20 12.74
N LEU A 134 10.50 3.99 12.21
CA LEU A 134 9.26 3.55 11.55
C LEU A 134 8.48 2.53 12.40
N ALA A 135 8.80 2.39 13.70
CA ALA A 135 8.21 1.37 14.57
C ALA A 135 6.67 1.42 14.64
N SER A 136 6.08 2.61 14.59
CA SER A 136 4.62 2.83 14.63
C SER A 136 4.02 3.13 13.24
N LEU A 137 4.67 2.68 12.17
CA LEU A 137 4.19 2.90 10.82
C LEU A 137 2.93 2.07 10.56
N ALA A 138 1.90 2.75 10.09
CA ALA A 138 0.71 2.15 9.47
C ALA A 138 0.43 2.88 8.17
N GLY A 139 -0.12 2.20 7.16
CA GLY A 139 -0.40 2.83 5.88
C GLY A 139 -0.78 1.86 4.77
N GLN A 140 -1.11 2.45 3.63
CA GLN A 140 -1.48 1.75 2.40
C GLN A 140 -0.73 2.35 1.22
N MET A 141 -0.20 1.48 0.37
CA MET A 141 0.50 1.87 -0.85
C MET A 141 -0.38 1.58 -2.07
N THR A 142 -0.38 2.51 -3.01
CA THR A 142 -0.91 2.34 -4.35
C THR A 142 0.25 2.30 -5.33
N ILE A 143 0.14 1.46 -6.36
CA ILE A 143 1.13 1.39 -7.43
C ILE A 143 0.48 1.70 -8.78
N HIS A 144 1.22 2.39 -9.62
CA HIS A 144 0.80 2.76 -10.96
C HIS A 144 1.92 2.50 -11.96
N ILE A 145 1.56 2.16 -13.19
CA ILE A 145 2.52 1.95 -14.28
C ILE A 145 2.19 2.95 -15.38
N VAL A 146 3.16 3.81 -15.69
CA VAL A 146 3.04 4.82 -16.76
C VAL A 146 4.23 4.64 -17.68
N ASP A 147 3.96 4.40 -18.97
CA ASP A 147 4.99 4.19 -20.01
C ASP A 147 6.05 3.13 -19.63
N GLY A 148 5.62 2.06 -18.96
CA GLY A 148 6.49 0.97 -18.52
C GLY A 148 7.31 1.24 -17.26
N LYS A 149 7.19 2.43 -16.65
CA LYS A 149 7.84 2.78 -15.38
C LYS A 149 6.87 2.60 -14.22
N HIS A 150 7.36 2.04 -13.11
CA HIS A 150 6.56 1.85 -11.91
C HIS A 150 6.69 3.05 -10.96
N PHE A 151 5.53 3.47 -10.45
CA PHE A 151 5.37 4.54 -9.48
C PHE A 151 4.63 4.00 -8.25
N TYR A 152 4.89 4.61 -7.09
CA TYR A 152 4.11 4.38 -5.89
C TYR A 152 3.62 5.70 -5.31
N ASP A 153 2.43 5.63 -4.72
CA ASP A 153 1.89 6.62 -3.79
C ASP A 153 1.65 5.91 -2.47
N PHE A 154 2.17 6.43 -1.37
CA PHE A 154 2.13 5.80 -0.06
C PHE A 154 1.51 6.74 0.95
N GLU A 155 0.30 6.41 1.39
CA GLU A 155 -0.37 7.11 2.48
C GLU A 155 -0.09 6.39 3.79
N TYR A 156 0.44 7.12 4.77
CA TYR A 156 0.87 6.53 6.03
C TYR A 156 0.72 7.48 7.22
N THR A 157 0.70 6.88 8.40
CA THR A 157 0.73 7.58 9.68
C THR A 157 1.89 7.07 10.51
N LEU A 158 2.43 7.94 11.35
CA LEU A 158 3.40 7.61 12.38
C LEU A 158 2.90 8.18 13.70
N GLY A 159 2.88 7.36 14.74
CA GLY A 159 2.55 7.82 16.11
C GLY A 159 1.11 7.64 16.57
N GLY A 160 0.28 6.88 15.85
CA GLY A 160 -1.02 6.42 16.36
C GLY A 160 -0.88 5.07 17.06
N ARG A 161 -1.49 4.92 18.23
CA ARG A 161 -1.70 3.63 18.89
C ARG A 161 -3.17 3.50 19.27
#